data_AF-A0A8T2PAH1-F1
#
_entry.id   AF-A0A8T2PAH1-F1
#
_cell.length_a   1.000
_cell.length_b   1.000
_cell.length_c   1.000
_cell.angle_alpha   90.00
_cell.angle_beta   90.00
_cell.angle_gamma   90.00
#
_symmetry.space_group_name_H-M   'P 1'
#
loop_
_entity.id
_entity.type
_entity.pdbx_description
1 polymer ?
#
loop_
_entity_poly.entity_id
_entity_poly.type
_entity_poly.pdbx_seq_one_letter_code
_entity_poly.pdbx_strand_id
1 'polypeptide(L)'
;MVTQMHSGVKGKEALCVIPVKNIVAVEKLDENAFTRKNMFQVIHGEKPLYIQASNCVEANEWIEVLSQVSRCNPGRLSTFHPSAYLSGSWLCCKATSESQPGCKPCTTTMLVNIQLDIDCDREIERIFSVFSSNCSKLQKMEGKWGLMDYACASIAVYQGPQMEQEDYSLFTIQDPKETFHTVQAIRQVLEELQEHHVAIRSSITAKYGSQ
;
A
#
# COMPACT_ATOMS: atom_id res chain seq x y z
N MET A 1 1.64 -2.04 4.19
CA MET A 1 0.85 -3.29 4.18
C MET A 1 1.80 -4.47 4.04
N VAL A 2 1.67 -5.44 4.94
CA VAL A 2 2.48 -6.65 5.00
C VAL A 2 1.58 -7.81 4.63
N THR A 3 1.91 -8.59 3.59
CA THR A 3 1.12 -9.78 3.25
C THR A 3 1.52 -10.90 4.21
N GLN A 4 0.69 -11.16 5.24
CA GLN A 4 0.88 -12.27 6.17
C GLN A 4 0.19 -13.52 5.61
N MET A 5 0.96 -14.59 5.35
CA MET A 5 0.38 -15.88 4.96
C MET A 5 0.37 -16.84 6.15
N HIS A 6 -0.83 -17.26 6.56
CA HIS A 6 -1.03 -18.19 7.66
C HIS A 6 -1.13 -19.61 7.10
N SER A 7 -0.22 -20.51 7.50
CA SER A 7 -0.47 -21.95 7.38
C SER A 7 -1.43 -22.35 8.51
N GLY A 8 -2.52 -23.06 8.21
CA GLY A 8 -3.64 -23.37 9.11
C GLY A 8 -3.30 -24.06 10.44
N VAL A 9 -2.69 -23.35 11.37
CA VAL A 9 -2.50 -23.70 12.79
C VAL A 9 -2.72 -22.43 13.59
N LYS A 10 -3.79 -22.38 14.38
CA LYS A 10 -4.10 -21.25 15.28
C LYS A 10 -2.89 -20.96 16.17
N GLY A 11 -2.33 -19.75 16.08
CA GLY A 11 -1.37 -19.20 17.03
C GLY A 11 0.12 -19.34 16.70
N LYS A 12 0.53 -19.57 15.45
CA LYS A 12 1.96 -19.55 15.06
C LYS A 12 2.34 -18.29 14.29
N GLU A 13 3.52 -17.77 14.61
CA GLU A 13 4.20 -16.68 13.88
C GLU A 13 4.25 -16.98 12.38
N ALA A 14 4.17 -15.93 11.56
CA ALA A 14 4.22 -16.06 10.11
C ALA A 14 5.55 -16.70 9.68
N LEU A 15 5.46 -17.82 8.94
CA LEU A 15 6.64 -18.55 8.45
C LEU A 15 7.50 -17.72 7.50
N CYS A 16 6.88 -16.77 6.80
CA CYS A 16 7.54 -15.85 5.90
C CYS A 16 6.72 -14.56 5.78
N VAL A 17 7.42 -13.43 5.70
CA VAL A 17 6.83 -12.11 5.50
C VAL A 17 7.49 -11.48 4.28
N ILE A 18 6.72 -11.26 3.22
CA ILE A 18 7.20 -10.62 2.00
C ILE A 18 6.68 -9.18 1.97
N PRO A 19 7.55 -8.16 2.01
CA PRO A 19 7.13 -6.78 1.79
C PRO A 19 6.52 -6.63 0.39
N VAL A 20 5.34 -6.00 0.30
CA VAL A 20 4.64 -5.81 -0.99
C VAL A 20 5.54 -5.17 -2.04
N LYS A 21 6.36 -4.18 -1.65
CA LYS A 21 7.32 -3.48 -2.54
C LYS A 21 8.36 -4.39 -3.22
N ASN A 22 8.58 -5.60 -2.68
CA ASN A 22 9.55 -6.56 -3.23
C ASN A 22 8.91 -7.55 -4.22
N ILE A 23 7.59 -7.51 -4.40
CA ILE A 23 6.87 -8.36 -5.35
C ILE A 23 7.10 -7.80 -6.76
N VAL A 24 7.65 -8.62 -7.65
CA VAL A 24 7.97 -8.23 -9.03
C VAL A 24 7.04 -8.86 -10.07
N ALA A 25 6.35 -9.95 -9.73
CA ALA A 25 5.28 -10.54 -10.53
C ALA A 25 4.41 -11.48 -9.67
N VAL A 26 3.14 -11.66 -10.06
CA VAL A 26 2.22 -12.63 -9.45
C VAL A 26 1.46 -13.33 -10.56
N GLU A 27 1.62 -14.64 -10.70
CA GLU A 27 1.15 -15.36 -11.87
C GLU A 27 0.57 -16.72 -11.54
N LYS A 28 -0.41 -17.15 -12.34
CA LYS A 28 -0.94 -18.51 -12.26
C LYS A 28 0.11 -19.50 -12.75
N LEU A 29 0.19 -20.65 -12.10
CA LEU A 29 1.02 -21.77 -12.55
C LEU A 29 0.25 -22.70 -13.48
N ASP A 30 0.97 -23.38 -14.38
CA ASP A 30 0.40 -24.48 -15.15
C ASP A 30 0.04 -25.63 -14.18
N GLU A 31 -1.14 -26.24 -14.33
CA GLU A 31 -1.65 -27.27 -13.40
C GLU A 31 -0.72 -28.50 -13.30
N ASN A 32 0.02 -28.75 -14.37
CA ASN A 32 0.98 -29.85 -14.47
C ASN A 32 2.32 -29.54 -13.79
N ALA A 33 2.56 -28.30 -13.37
CA ALA A 33 3.83 -27.91 -12.74
C ALA A 33 4.08 -28.64 -11.41
N PHE A 34 3.02 -28.87 -10.64
CA PHE A 34 3.08 -29.51 -9.31
C PHE A 34 2.05 -30.64 -9.13
N THR A 35 1.31 -31.02 -10.18
CA THR A 35 0.18 -31.96 -10.10
C THR A 35 -0.87 -31.54 -9.05
N ARG A 36 -1.00 -30.23 -8.83
CA ARG A 36 -1.89 -29.61 -7.83
C ARG A 36 -2.68 -28.50 -8.51
N LYS A 37 -3.95 -28.37 -8.14
CA LYS A 37 -4.84 -27.32 -8.65
C LYS A 37 -4.72 -26.04 -7.82
N ASN A 38 -5.20 -24.94 -8.39
CA ASN A 38 -5.32 -23.64 -7.72
C ASN A 38 -3.96 -23.11 -7.20
N MET A 39 -2.90 -23.41 -7.95
CA MET A 39 -1.55 -22.99 -7.67
C MET A 39 -1.25 -21.68 -8.38
N PHE A 40 -0.59 -20.78 -7.67
CA PHE A 40 -0.04 -19.55 -8.23
C PHE A 40 1.34 -19.27 -7.61
N GLN A 41 2.07 -18.33 -8.21
CA GLN A 41 3.39 -17.95 -7.75
C GLN A 41 3.46 -16.45 -7.47
N VAL A 42 4.20 -16.09 -6.43
CA VAL A 42 4.58 -14.72 -6.09
C VAL A 42 6.09 -14.63 -6.28
N ILE A 43 6.53 -13.88 -7.29
CA ILE A 43 7.95 -13.72 -7.59
C ILE A 43 8.48 -12.53 -6.79
N HIS A 44 9.48 -12.79 -5.95
CA HIS A 44 10.16 -11.77 -5.16
C HIS A 44 11.67 -12.07 -5.13
N GLY A 45 12.52 -11.08 -5.41
CA GLY A 45 13.97 -11.29 -5.44
C GLY A 45 14.39 -12.41 -6.41
N GLU A 46 15.19 -13.37 -5.93
CA GLU A 46 15.78 -14.43 -6.77
C GLU A 46 14.88 -15.67 -6.94
N LYS A 47 13.94 -15.95 -6.02
CA LYS A 47 13.16 -17.19 -6.04
C LYS A 47 11.66 -16.97 -5.91
N PRO A 48 10.83 -17.63 -6.74
CA PRO A 48 9.38 -17.56 -6.62
C PRO A 48 8.87 -18.33 -5.40
N LEU A 49 7.86 -17.78 -4.73
CA LEU A 49 7.08 -18.48 -3.73
C LEU A 49 5.85 -19.11 -4.39
N TYR A 50 5.69 -20.43 -4.24
CA TYR A 50 4.56 -21.17 -4.78
C TYR A 50 3.48 -21.37 -3.73
N ILE A 51 2.22 -21.05 -4.05
CA ILE A 51 1.10 -21.03 -3.10
C ILE A 51 -0.05 -21.84 -3.69
N GLN A 52 -0.65 -22.68 -2.83
CA GLN A 52 -1.87 -23.43 -3.14
C GLN A 52 -3.04 -22.79 -2.41
N ALA A 53 -4.02 -22.26 -3.15
CA ALA A 53 -5.29 -21.82 -2.55
C ALA A 53 -6.24 -23.02 -2.35
N SER A 54 -7.27 -22.83 -1.52
CA SER A 54 -8.28 -23.87 -1.28
C SER A 54 -9.10 -24.17 -2.55
N ASN A 55 -9.38 -23.14 -3.35
CA ASN A 55 -10.20 -23.22 -4.55
C ASN A 55 -9.75 -22.20 -5.61
N CYS A 56 -10.32 -22.28 -6.81
CA CYS A 56 -9.93 -21.43 -7.94
C CYS A 56 -10.35 -19.96 -7.76
N VAL A 57 -11.44 -19.69 -7.03
CA VAL A 57 -11.93 -18.33 -6.76
C VAL A 57 -10.93 -17.62 -5.86
N GLU A 58 -10.55 -18.25 -4.75
CA GLU A 58 -9.55 -17.72 -3.82
C GLU A 58 -8.19 -17.52 -4.51
N ALA A 59 -7.74 -18.46 -5.35
CA ALA A 59 -6.51 -18.28 -6.12
C ALA A 59 -6.56 -17.04 -7.02
N ASN A 60 -7.64 -16.85 -7.76
CA ASN A 60 -7.80 -15.69 -8.66
C ASN A 60 -7.89 -14.38 -7.87
N GLU A 61 -8.62 -14.35 -6.76
CA GLU A 61 -8.73 -13.17 -5.89
C GLU A 61 -7.36 -12.75 -5.33
N TRP A 62 -6.56 -13.71 -4.83
CA TRP A 62 -5.20 -13.41 -4.38
C TRP A 62 -4.30 -12.91 -5.51
N ILE A 63 -4.35 -13.53 -6.69
CA ILE A 63 -3.59 -13.06 -7.86
C ILE A 63 -3.99 -11.62 -8.18
N GLU A 64 -5.28 -11.31 -8.23
CA GLU A 64 -5.80 -9.97 -8.54
C GLU A 64 -5.34 -8.93 -7.51
N VAL A 65 -5.58 -9.18 -6.22
CA VAL A 65 -5.22 -8.26 -5.13
C VAL A 65 -3.71 -8.02 -5.11
N LEU A 66 -2.90 -9.08 -5.17
CA LEU A 66 -1.44 -8.95 -5.11
C LEU A 66 -0.89 -8.26 -6.36
N SER A 67 -1.44 -8.54 -7.54
CA SER A 67 -1.06 -7.86 -8.78
C SER A 67 -1.41 -6.37 -8.74
N GLN A 68 -2.53 -6.02 -8.11
CA GLN A 68 -2.97 -4.64 -7.94
C GLN A 68 -2.07 -3.86 -7.00
N VAL A 69 -1.79 -4.38 -5.80
CA VAL A 69 -0.98 -3.67 -4.81
C VAL A 69 0.51 -3.61 -5.16
N SER A 70 1.00 -4.54 -5.98
CA SER A 70 2.39 -4.54 -6.49
C SER A 70 2.55 -3.81 -7.83
N ARG A 71 1.49 -3.17 -8.34
CA ARG A 71 1.44 -2.66 -9.72
C ARG A 71 2.58 -1.70 -10.06
N CYS A 72 2.88 -0.80 -9.14
CA CYS A 72 3.82 0.29 -9.34
C CYS A 72 5.21 -0.01 -8.76
N ASN A 73 5.46 -1.27 -8.36
CA ASN A 73 6.75 -1.65 -7.82
C ASN A 73 7.85 -1.53 -8.90
N PRO A 74 9.04 -1.02 -8.56
CA PRO A 74 10.15 -0.99 -9.49
C PRO A 74 10.61 -2.42 -9.84
N GLY A 75 11.12 -2.61 -11.05
CA GLY A 75 11.70 -3.90 -11.47
C GLY A 75 10.69 -5.02 -11.72
N ARG A 76 9.43 -4.67 -12.05
CA ARG A 76 8.43 -5.67 -12.46
C ARG A 76 8.90 -6.47 -13.67
N LEU A 77 8.71 -7.79 -13.60
CA LEU A 77 9.07 -8.68 -14.69
C LEU A 77 8.04 -8.57 -15.81
N SER A 78 8.51 -8.54 -17.06
CA SER A 78 7.66 -8.65 -18.26
C SER A 78 7.37 -10.09 -18.65
N THR A 79 8.14 -11.04 -18.13
CA THR A 79 8.07 -12.46 -18.47
C THR A 79 8.30 -13.33 -17.25
N PHE A 80 7.65 -14.49 -17.19
CA PHE A 80 7.79 -15.47 -16.10
C PHE A 80 7.82 -16.92 -16.62
N HIS A 81 8.19 -17.85 -15.73
CA HIS A 81 8.08 -19.28 -15.99
C HIS A 81 6.83 -19.86 -15.32
N PRO A 82 5.88 -20.46 -16.07
CA PRO A 82 4.64 -20.98 -15.52
C PRO A 82 4.79 -22.33 -14.81
N SER A 83 6.00 -22.87 -14.69
CA SER A 83 6.27 -24.15 -14.05
C SER A 83 7.55 -24.11 -13.24
N ALA A 84 7.77 -25.12 -12.40
CA ALA A 84 8.95 -25.20 -11.53
C ALA A 84 10.24 -25.49 -12.30
N TYR A 85 11.36 -25.06 -11.72
CA TYR A 85 12.69 -25.53 -12.08
C TYR A 85 13.00 -26.80 -11.29
N LEU A 86 13.12 -27.94 -11.96
CA LEU A 86 13.36 -29.24 -11.34
C LEU A 86 14.35 -30.05 -12.17
N SER A 87 15.20 -30.83 -11.49
CA SER A 87 16.20 -31.70 -12.12
C SER A 87 17.10 -30.99 -13.15
N GLY A 88 17.48 -29.75 -12.84
CA GLY A 88 18.36 -28.95 -13.70
C GLY A 88 17.69 -28.37 -14.95
N SER A 89 16.35 -28.33 -15.01
CA SER A 89 15.64 -27.65 -16.10
C SER A 89 14.28 -27.07 -15.70
N TRP A 90 13.86 -26.02 -16.37
CA TRP A 90 12.51 -25.49 -16.29
C TRP A 90 11.51 -26.45 -16.95
N LEU A 91 10.47 -26.87 -16.24
CA LEU A 91 9.49 -27.80 -16.79
C LEU A 91 8.72 -27.23 -18.00
N CYS A 92 8.56 -25.91 -18.06
CA CYS A 92 7.79 -25.19 -19.08
C CYS A 92 8.53 -25.04 -20.42
N CYS A 93 9.82 -24.70 -20.41
CA CYS A 93 10.60 -24.39 -21.62
C CYS A 93 11.88 -25.23 -21.78
N LYS A 94 12.16 -26.13 -20.83
CA LYS A 94 13.36 -26.99 -20.79
C LYS A 94 14.70 -26.24 -20.71
N ALA A 95 14.66 -24.94 -20.41
CA ALA A 95 15.85 -24.15 -20.13
C ALA A 95 16.61 -24.73 -18.93
N THR A 96 17.94 -24.90 -19.07
CA THR A 96 18.80 -25.54 -18.08
C THR A 96 19.44 -24.57 -17.09
N SER A 97 19.12 -23.27 -17.20
CA SER A 97 19.57 -22.24 -16.27
C SER A 97 18.40 -21.70 -15.47
N GLU A 98 18.49 -21.76 -14.14
CA GLU A 98 17.50 -21.19 -13.22
C GLU A 98 17.40 -19.66 -13.37
N SER A 99 18.48 -18.97 -13.72
CA SER A 99 18.51 -17.51 -13.91
C SER A 99 17.99 -17.03 -15.27
N GLN A 100 17.53 -17.94 -16.13
CA GLN A 100 17.07 -17.57 -17.47
C GLN A 100 15.75 -16.77 -17.40
N PRO A 101 15.58 -15.70 -18.21
CA PRO A 101 14.33 -14.97 -18.29
C PRO A 101 13.12 -15.88 -18.56
N GLY A 102 11.97 -15.46 -18.05
CA GLY A 102 10.70 -16.18 -18.19
C GLY A 102 10.33 -16.48 -19.64
N CYS A 103 9.70 -17.64 -19.87
CA CYS A 103 9.30 -18.06 -21.22
C CYS A 103 7.89 -17.62 -21.64
N LYS A 104 7.06 -17.13 -20.70
CA LYS A 104 5.72 -16.57 -20.98
C LYS A 104 5.68 -15.10 -20.59
N PRO A 105 4.94 -14.25 -21.32
CA PRO A 105 4.71 -12.87 -20.90
C PRO A 105 3.89 -12.85 -19.59
N CYS A 106 4.22 -11.93 -18.67
CA CYS A 106 3.41 -11.72 -17.47
C CYS A 106 2.01 -11.24 -17.86
N THR A 107 1.01 -11.65 -17.08
CA THR A 107 -0.36 -11.17 -17.19
C THR A 107 -0.36 -9.70 -16.82
N THR A 108 -0.35 -8.82 -17.81
CA THR A 108 -0.60 -7.40 -17.57
C THR A 108 -2.01 -7.29 -17.01
N THR A 109 -2.12 -6.94 -15.73
CA THR A 109 -3.39 -6.48 -15.14
C THR A 109 -3.74 -5.13 -15.74
N MET A 110 -4.07 -5.13 -17.04
CA MET A 110 -4.80 -4.07 -17.69
C MET A 110 -6.20 -4.11 -17.07
N LEU A 111 -6.35 -3.48 -15.89
CA LEU A 111 -7.58 -2.73 -15.68
C LEU A 111 -7.65 -1.82 -16.89
N VAL A 112 -8.76 -1.91 -17.64
CA VAL A 112 -9.12 -1.04 -18.76
C VAL A 112 -8.35 0.26 -18.62
N ASN A 113 -7.41 0.49 -19.54
CA ASN A 113 -6.64 1.72 -19.61
C ASN A 113 -7.62 2.85 -19.93
N ILE A 114 -8.44 3.22 -18.94
CA ILE A 114 -8.76 4.62 -18.74
C ILE A 114 -7.38 5.19 -18.41
N GLN A 115 -6.69 5.63 -19.46
CA GLN A 115 -5.63 6.60 -19.35
C GLN A 115 -6.32 7.82 -18.74
N LEU A 116 -6.51 7.77 -17.42
CA LEU A 116 -6.73 8.97 -16.67
C LEU A 116 -5.40 9.68 -16.86
N ASP A 117 -5.42 10.71 -17.69
CA ASP A 117 -4.39 11.74 -17.75
C ASP A 117 -4.42 12.44 -16.39
N ILE A 118 -3.92 11.72 -15.37
CA ILE A 118 -3.82 12.22 -14.01
C ILE A 118 -2.60 13.12 -14.03
N ASP A 119 -2.87 14.40 -14.24
CA ASP A 119 -1.91 15.45 -13.97
C ASP A 119 -1.56 15.41 -12.48
N CYS A 120 -0.45 14.73 -12.17
CA CYS A 120 0.01 14.51 -10.81
C CYS A 120 0.17 15.83 -10.06
N ASP A 121 0.66 16.88 -10.72
CA ASP A 121 0.86 18.19 -10.11
C ASP A 121 -0.48 18.82 -9.75
N ARG A 122 -1.46 18.76 -10.66
CA ARG A 122 -2.81 19.26 -10.42
C ARG A 122 -3.55 18.49 -9.34
N GLU A 123 -3.43 17.17 -9.30
CA GLU A 123 -4.06 16.37 -8.25
C GLU A 123 -3.40 16.58 -6.89
N ILE A 124 -2.07 16.70 -6.83
CA ILE A 124 -1.36 17.06 -5.61
C ILE A 124 -1.81 18.44 -5.12
N GLU A 125 -1.92 19.43 -6.02
CA GLU A 125 -2.42 20.76 -5.67
C GLU A 125 -3.87 20.72 -5.15
N ARG A 126 -4.75 19.93 -5.78
CA ARG A 126 -6.12 19.73 -5.28
C ARG A 126 -6.15 19.10 -3.90
N ILE A 127 -5.40 18.02 -3.68
CA ILE A 127 -5.30 17.33 -2.39
C ILE A 127 -4.80 18.31 -1.33
N PHE A 128 -3.70 19.01 -1.63
CA PHE A 128 -3.12 20.02 -0.76
C PHE A 128 -4.14 21.12 -0.43
N SER A 129 -4.83 21.68 -1.43
CA SER A 129 -5.85 22.71 -1.25
C SER A 129 -7.00 22.25 -0.34
N VAL A 130 -7.48 21.02 -0.51
CA VAL A 130 -8.53 20.44 0.36
C VAL A 130 -8.05 20.36 1.80
N PHE A 131 -6.84 19.86 2.02
CA PHE A 131 -6.29 19.72 3.36
C PHE A 131 -5.97 21.08 4.00
N SER A 132 -5.34 22.00 3.28
CA SER A 132 -5.06 23.35 3.76
C SER A 132 -6.34 24.11 4.10
N SER A 133 -7.40 23.99 3.29
CA SER A 133 -8.71 24.59 3.56
C SER A 133 -9.39 24.03 4.82
N ASN A 134 -9.08 22.78 5.19
CA ASN A 134 -9.64 22.11 6.38
C ASN A 134 -8.63 22.03 7.54
N CYS A 135 -7.44 22.63 7.42
CA CYS A 135 -6.37 22.52 8.42
C CYS A 135 -6.82 22.99 9.82
N SER A 136 -7.63 24.03 9.89
CA SER A 136 -8.21 24.50 11.16
C SER A 136 -9.13 23.48 11.83
N LYS A 137 -9.81 22.62 11.07
CA LYS A 137 -10.63 21.52 11.61
C LYS A 137 -9.74 20.39 12.12
N LEU A 138 -8.65 20.08 11.41
CA LEU A 138 -7.65 19.10 11.85
C LEU A 138 -7.00 19.54 13.17
N GLN A 139 -6.64 20.82 13.30
CA GLN A 139 -6.10 21.39 14.54
C GLN A 139 -7.10 21.35 15.69
N LYS A 140 -8.39 21.63 15.44
CA LYS A 140 -9.45 21.49 16.45
C LYS A 140 -9.63 20.05 16.91
N MET A 141 -9.51 19.10 15.99
CA MET A 141 -9.57 17.66 16.29
C MET A 141 -8.36 17.23 17.12
N GLU A 142 -7.15 17.68 16.77
CA GLU A 142 -5.93 17.44 17.53
C GLU A 142 -5.99 18.06 18.93
N GLY A 143 -6.40 19.33 19.04
CA GLY A 143 -6.50 20.03 20.32
C GLY A 143 -7.58 19.43 21.25
N LYS A 144 -8.74 19.06 20.71
CA LYS A 144 -9.79 18.35 21.48
C LYS A 144 -9.34 16.95 21.89
N TRP A 145 -8.60 16.23 21.03
CA TRP A 145 -8.08 14.91 21.36
C TRP A 145 -6.97 14.97 22.40
N GLY A 146 -6.01 15.90 22.27
CA GLY A 146 -4.97 16.12 23.27
C GLY A 146 -5.54 16.52 24.63
N LEU A 147 -6.62 17.31 24.64
CA LEU A 147 -7.40 17.58 25.85
C LEU A 147 -8.10 16.31 26.36
N MET A 148 -8.61 15.45 25.50
CA MET A 148 -9.25 14.20 25.91
C MET A 148 -8.25 13.18 26.45
N ASP A 149 -7.03 13.11 25.93
CA ASP A 149 -5.97 12.25 26.46
C ASP A 149 -5.44 12.77 27.80
N TYR A 150 -5.23 14.10 27.91
CA TYR A 150 -4.89 14.77 29.17
C TYR A 150 -6.01 14.65 30.20
N ALA A 151 -7.26 14.80 29.78
CA ALA A 151 -8.43 14.63 30.62
C ALA A 151 -8.62 13.15 30.98
N CYS A 152 -8.43 12.17 30.11
CA CYS A 152 -8.48 10.75 30.46
C CYS A 152 -7.37 10.36 31.45
N ALA A 153 -6.19 10.97 31.33
CA ALA A 153 -5.11 10.85 32.33
C ALA A 153 -5.46 11.54 33.66
N SER A 154 -6.25 12.61 33.65
CA SER A 154 -6.67 13.40 34.83
C SER A 154 -8.04 13.01 35.44
N ILE A 155 -8.93 12.37 34.67
CA ILE A 155 -10.32 11.96 35.01
C ILE A 155 -10.31 10.63 35.77
N ALA A 156 -9.15 10.06 36.05
CA ALA A 156 -9.03 9.03 37.09
C ALA A 156 -9.36 9.58 38.50
N VAL A 157 -9.54 10.89 38.71
CA VAL A 157 -9.75 11.45 40.07
C VAL A 157 -10.90 12.45 40.23
N TYR A 158 -11.35 13.23 39.23
CA TYR A 158 -12.51 14.11 39.42
C TYR A 158 -13.38 14.23 38.17
N GLN A 159 -14.70 14.11 38.37
CA GLN A 159 -15.75 14.27 37.37
C GLN A 159 -15.56 15.59 36.57
N GLY A 160 -15.27 15.49 35.28
CA GLY A 160 -15.03 16.63 34.35
C GLY A 160 -16.05 16.68 33.19
N PRO A 161 -16.22 17.85 32.53
CA PRO A 161 -17.49 18.32 31.98
C PRO A 161 -17.92 17.63 30.68
N GLN A 162 -19.24 17.54 30.48
CA GLN A 162 -19.87 17.01 29.26
C GLN A 162 -19.46 17.84 28.05
N MET A 163 -18.69 17.24 27.14
CA MET A 163 -18.37 17.85 25.85
C MET A 163 -19.61 17.87 24.97
N GLU A 164 -20.00 19.07 24.53
CA GLU A 164 -21.07 19.27 23.55
C GLU A 164 -20.79 18.45 22.28
N GLN A 165 -21.74 17.56 21.99
CA GLN A 165 -21.64 16.43 21.08
C GLN A 165 -22.17 16.76 19.68
N GLU A 166 -22.04 18.01 19.21
CA GLU A 166 -22.90 18.47 18.09
C GLU A 166 -22.32 18.44 16.67
N ASP A 167 -21.01 18.25 16.44
CA ASP A 167 -20.46 18.34 15.06
C ASP A 167 -19.80 17.07 14.49
N TYR A 168 -19.66 15.99 15.26
CA TYR A 168 -18.91 14.79 14.84
C TYR A 168 -19.76 13.50 14.79
N SER A 169 -21.08 13.63 14.87
CA SER A 169 -22.04 12.51 14.92
C SER A 169 -22.17 11.72 13.60
N LEU A 170 -21.48 12.13 12.53
CA LEU A 170 -21.65 11.52 11.21
C LEU A 170 -20.73 10.31 10.93
N PHE A 171 -19.75 10.02 11.79
CA PHE A 171 -18.82 8.91 11.56
C PHE A 171 -18.37 8.21 12.85
N THR A 172 -18.30 6.88 12.79
CA THR A 172 -17.78 6.04 13.88
C THR A 172 -16.28 5.88 13.72
N ILE A 173 -15.50 6.47 14.63
CA ILE A 173 -14.04 6.30 14.68
C ILE A 173 -13.73 4.94 15.32
N GLN A 174 -13.02 4.06 14.60
CA GLN A 174 -12.72 2.70 15.07
C GLN A 174 -11.56 2.66 16.06
N ASP A 175 -10.44 3.32 15.74
CA ASP A 175 -9.27 3.46 16.61
C ASP A 175 -8.94 4.94 16.79
N PRO A 176 -9.38 5.54 17.91
CA PRO A 176 -9.16 6.96 18.14
C PRO A 176 -7.68 7.36 18.30
N LYS A 177 -6.82 6.46 18.83
CA LYS A 177 -5.39 6.73 19.03
C LYS A 177 -4.65 6.73 17.70
N GLU A 178 -4.93 5.75 16.85
CA GLU A 178 -4.34 5.68 15.51
C GLU A 178 -4.85 6.82 14.62
N THR A 179 -6.12 7.19 14.77
CA THR A 179 -6.70 8.35 14.08
C THR A 179 -5.97 9.64 14.46
N PHE A 180 -5.66 9.82 15.76
CA PHE A 180 -4.89 10.97 16.21
C PHE A 180 -3.49 11.03 15.60
N HIS A 181 -2.72 9.94 15.66
CA HIS A 181 -1.39 9.89 15.04
C HIS A 181 -1.45 10.16 13.54
N THR A 182 -2.48 9.65 12.87
CA THR A 182 -2.70 9.88 11.43
C THR A 182 -2.96 11.36 11.15
N VAL A 183 -3.80 12.01 11.94
CA VAL A 183 -4.08 13.46 11.82
C VAL A 183 -2.82 14.29 12.05
N GLN A 184 -1.99 13.92 13.04
CA GLN A 184 -0.70 14.59 13.29
C GLN A 184 0.27 14.43 12.11
N ALA A 185 0.39 13.22 11.57
CA ALA A 185 1.24 12.95 10.41
C ALA A 185 0.78 13.73 9.18
N ILE A 186 -0.53 13.79 8.92
CA ILE A 186 -1.09 14.61 7.83
C ILE A 186 -0.73 16.08 8.02
N ARG A 187 -0.87 16.62 9.24
CA ARG A 187 -0.51 18.02 9.53
C ARG A 187 0.96 18.31 9.27
N GLN A 188 1.86 17.44 9.75
CA GLN A 188 3.30 17.61 9.54
C GLN A 188 3.64 17.68 8.05
N VAL A 189 3.10 16.76 7.24
CA VAL A 189 3.32 16.77 5.79
C VAL A 189 2.79 18.05 5.13
N LEU A 190 1.65 18.58 5.59
CA LEU A 190 1.10 19.84 5.07
C LEU A 190 1.96 21.04 5.41
N GLU A 191 2.53 21.09 6.61
CA GLU A 191 3.44 22.16 7.04
C GLU A 191 4.73 22.13 6.20
N GLU A 192 5.34 20.96 6.01
CA GLU A 192 6.52 20.77 5.15
C GLU A 192 6.23 21.20 3.70
N LEU A 193 5.09 20.79 3.12
CA LEU A 193 4.69 21.19 1.77
C LEU A 193 4.45 22.70 1.66
N GLN A 194 3.85 23.32 2.66
CA GLN A 194 3.61 24.77 2.69
C GLN A 194 4.93 25.54 2.76
N GLU A 195 5.89 25.09 3.57
CA GLU A 195 7.23 25.70 3.66
C GLU A 195 7.96 25.62 2.31
N HIS A 196 7.92 24.46 1.67
CA HIS A 196 8.48 24.28 0.32
C HIS A 196 7.82 25.21 -0.71
N HIS A 197 6.49 25.37 -0.68
CA HIS A 197 5.79 26.31 -1.57
C HIS A 197 6.21 27.76 -1.35
N VAL A 198 6.38 28.20 -0.09
CA VAL A 198 6.83 29.56 0.23
C VAL A 198 8.29 29.77 -0.19
N ALA A 199 9.16 28.80 0.02
CA ALA A 199 10.56 28.85 -0.39
C ALA A 199 10.71 28.95 -1.92
N ILE A 200 9.95 28.15 -2.68
CA ILE A 200 9.95 28.21 -4.15
C ILE A 200 9.39 29.56 -4.63
N ARG A 201 8.27 30.01 -4.07
CA ARG A 201 7.65 31.29 -4.45
C ARG A 201 8.59 32.47 -4.21
N SER A 202 9.23 32.53 -3.04
CA SER A 202 10.20 33.58 -2.71
C SER A 202 11.44 33.56 -3.62
N SER A 203 11.91 32.37 -3.99
CA SER A 203 13.02 32.20 -4.94
C SER A 203 12.67 32.65 -6.37
N ILE A 204 11.40 32.53 -6.80
CA ILE A 204 10.96 32.97 -8.14
C ILE A 204 10.79 34.49 -8.16
N THR A 205 10.24 35.08 -7.11
CA THR A 205 10.03 36.54 -7.02
C THR A 205 11.34 37.33 -6.89
N ALA A 206 12.41 36.72 -6.39
CA ALA A 206 13.72 37.38 -6.23
C ALA A 206 14.50 37.58 -7.55
N LYS A 207 14.06 37.00 -8.68
CA LYS A 207 14.81 37.03 -9.96
C LYS A 207 14.37 38.11 -10.97
N TYR A 208 13.38 38.94 -10.66
CA TYR A 208 12.82 39.93 -11.61
C TYR A 208 13.19 41.40 -11.29
N GLY A 209 14.25 41.66 -10.54
CA GLY A 209 14.58 43.00 -10.03
C GLY A 209 16.01 43.50 -10.29
N SER A 210 16.68 43.05 -11.35
CA SER A 210 18.00 43.59 -11.72
C SER A 210 18.14 43.78 -13.23
N GLN A 211 17.62 44.90 -13.74
CA GLN A 211 18.15 45.62 -14.89
C GLN A 211 18.13 47.12 -14.58
#